data_AF-A0A8T5MGU8-F1
#
_entry.id   AF-A0A8T5MGU8-F1
#
_cell.length_a   1.000
_cell.length_b   1.000
_cell.length_c   1.000
_cell.angle_alpha   90.00
_cell.angle_beta   90.00
_cell.angle_gamma   90.00
#
_symmetry.space_group_name_H-M   'P 1'
#
loop_
_entity.id
_entity.type
_entity.pdbx_description
1 polymer ?
#
loop_
_entity_poly.entity_id
_entity_poly.type
_entity_poly.pdbx_seq_one_letter_code
_entity_poly.pdbx_strand_id
1 'polypeptide(L)' 'MVKEGDIQILGQLVRTLESAFVRLKEAYGKEDSETFNKMKREVILTQRRILGLIER' A
#
# COMPACT_ATOMS: atom_id res chain seq x y z
N MET A 1 -6.75 -15.71 -16.31
CA MET A 1 -6.54 -14.59 -17.26
C MET A 1 -6.68 -13.31 -16.46
N VAL A 2 -5.59 -12.56 -16.32
CA VAL A 2 -5.64 -11.22 -15.69
C VAL A 2 -6.54 -10.34 -16.56
N LYS A 3 -7.62 -9.80 -16.00
CA LYS A 3 -8.50 -8.90 -16.75
C LYS A 3 -7.85 -7.52 -16.80
N GLU A 4 -8.02 -6.76 -17.88
CA GLU A 4 -7.48 -5.39 -17.98
C GLU A 4 -7.89 -4.51 -16.78
N GLY A 5 -9.08 -4.74 -16.23
CA GLY A 5 -9.54 -4.10 -14.99
C GLY A 5 -8.68 -4.42 -13.77
N ASP A 6 -8.16 -5.64 -13.66
CA ASP A 6 -7.28 -6.04 -12.55
C ASP A 6 -5.95 -5.30 -12.63
N ILE A 7 -5.41 -5.06 -13.83
CA ILE A 7 -4.17 -4.29 -14.03
C ILE A 7 -4.35 -2.84 -13.58
N GLN A 8 -5.49 -2.21 -13.89
CA GLN A 8 -5.77 -0.84 -13.46
C GLN A 8 -5.88 -0.75 -11.93
N ILE A 9 -6.57 -1.71 -11.30
CA ILE A 9 -6.70 -1.79 -9.84
C ILE A 9 -5.33 -2.00 -9.20
N LEU A 10 -4.53 -2.94 -9.71
CA LEU A 10 -3.16 -3.16 -9.24
C LEU A 10 -2.31 -1.89 -9.35
N GLY A 11 -2.42 -1.15 -10.46
CA GLY A 11 -1.72 0.12 -10.63
C GLY A 11 -2.16 1.20 -9.63
N GLN A 12 -3.43 1.22 -9.21
CA GLN A 12 -3.88 2.09 -8.12
C GLN A 12 -3.30 1.65 -6.77
N LEU A 13 -3.34 0.35 -6.45
CA LEU A 13 -2.82 -0.20 -5.20
C LEU A 13 -1.31 0.00 -5.05
N VAL A 14 -0.54 -0.14 -6.13
CA VAL A 14 0.90 0.14 -6.13
C VAL A 14 1.18 1.61 -5.82
N ARG A 15 0.46 2.55 -6.43
CA ARG A 15 0.59 3.99 -6.10
C ARG A 15 0.22 4.30 -4.66
N THR A 16 -0.79 3.63 -4.10
CA THR A 16 -1.12 3.74 -2.67
C THR A 16 0.05 3.26 -1.80
N LEU A 17 0.71 2.15 -2.15
CA LEU A 17 1.90 1.68 -1.44
C LEU A 17 3.05 2.68 -1.50
N GLU A 18 3.37 3.21 -2.68
CA GLU A 18 4.43 4.20 -2.85
C GLU A 18 4.20 5.42 -1.95
N SER A 19 2.97 5.95 -1.93
CA SER A 19 2.58 7.06 -1.06
C SER A 19 2.70 6.72 0.43
N ALA A 20 2.23 5.54 0.84
CA ALA A 20 2.31 5.10 2.22
C ALA A 20 3.77 4.93 2.70
N PHE A 21 4.67 4.45 1.83
CA PHE A 21 6.10 4.33 2.14
C PHE A 21 6.80 5.68 2.31
N VAL A 22 6.47 6.67 1.47
CA VAL A 22 6.97 8.04 1.64
C VAL A 22 6.57 8.59 3.02
N ARG A 23 5.29 8.45 3.38
CA ARG A 23 4.76 8.92 4.67
C ARG A 23 5.34 8.16 5.86
N LEU A 24 5.62 6.86 5.72
CA LEU A 24 6.33 6.07 6.74
C LEU A 24 7.72 6.63 7.00
N LYS A 25 8.48 6.92 5.93
CA LYS A 25 9.83 7.49 6.03
C LYS A 25 9.81 8.84 6.73
N GLU A 26 8.85 9.70 6.38
CA GLU A 26 8.67 11.01 7.02
C GLU A 26 8.28 10.87 8.50
N ALA A 27 7.32 9.99 8.83
CA ALA A 27 6.87 9.78 10.19
C ALA A 27 8.00 9.21 11.07
N TYR A 28 8.79 8.27 10.53
CA TYR A 28 9.97 7.74 11.21
C TYR A 28 10.99 8.85 11.51
N GLY A 29 11.30 9.71 10.53
CA GLY A 29 12.24 10.82 10.72
C GLY A 29 11.75 11.89 11.71
N LYS A 30 10.43 11.96 11.96
CA LYS A 30 9.80 12.88 12.92
C LYS A 30 9.47 12.24 14.27
N GLU A 31 9.80 10.96 14.45
CA GLU A 31 9.38 10.16 15.61
C GLU A 31 7.85 10.15 15.84
N ASP A 32 7.07 10.38 14.78
CA ASP A 32 5.61 10.39 14.81
C ASP A 32 5.08 8.95 14.78
N SER A 33 4.98 8.35 15.97
CA SER A 33 4.54 6.96 16.14
C SER A 33 3.10 6.71 15.69
N GLU A 34 2.21 7.71 15.76
CA GLU A 34 0.82 7.56 15.36
C GLU A 34 0.71 7.45 13.83
N THR A 35 1.30 8.40 13.12
CA THR A 35 1.32 8.39 11.65
C THR A 35 2.06 7.16 11.14
N PHE A 36 3.18 6.79 11.77
CA PHE A 36 3.93 5.59 11.39
C PHE A 36 3.05 4.33 11.49
N ASN A 37 2.38 4.12 12.62
CA ASN A 37 1.52 2.96 12.82
C ASN A 37 0.31 2.94 11.88
N LYS A 38 -0.26 4.11 11.58
CA LYS A 38 -1.36 4.24 10.62
C LYS A 38 -0.91 3.82 9.22
N MET A 39 0.20 4.36 8.73
CA MET A 39 0.72 4.03 7.39
C MET A 39 1.20 2.58 7.29
N LYS A 40 1.79 2.03 8.36
CA LYS A 40 2.14 0.61 8.45
C LYS A 40 0.93 -0.29 8.23
N ARG A 41 -0.23 0.03 8.85
CA ARG A 41 -1.47 -0.73 8.64
C ARG A 41 -1.96 -0.63 7.20
N GLU A 42 -1.88 0.55 6.60
CA GLU A 42 -2.28 0.78 5.21
C GLU A 42 -1.43 -0.05 4.23
N VAL A 43 -0.10 -0.11 4.44
CA VAL A 43 0.81 -0.97 3.67
C VAL A 43 0.37 -2.43 3.74
N ILE A 44 0.16 -2.97 4.93
CA ILE A 44 -0.22 -4.39 5.14
C ILE A 44 -1.55 -4.70 4.44
N LEU A 45 -2.56 -3.82 4.60
CA LEU A 45 -3.88 -4.03 3.98
C LEU A 45 -3.81 -3.97 2.45
N THR A 46 -3.00 -3.06 1.91
CA THR A 46 -2.84 -2.90 0.46
C THR A 46 -2.08 -4.09 -0.14
N GLN A 47 -1.02 -4.56 0.52
CA GLN A 47 -0.30 -5.78 0.12
C GLN A 47 -1.22 -7.01 0.09
N ARG A 48 -2.08 -7.18 1.11
CA ARG A 48 -3.07 -8.28 1.12
C ARG A 48 -4.05 -8.22 -0.06
N ARG A 49 -4.49 -7.02 -0.43
CA ARG A 49 -5.38 -6.84 -1.59
C ARG A 49 -4.69 -7.18 -2.91
N ILE A 50 -3.43 -6.78 -3.06
CA ILE A 50 -2.61 -7.13 -4.23
C ILE A 50 -2.47 -8.65 -4.35
N LEU A 51 -2.08 -9.32 -3.26
CA LEU A 51 -1.95 -10.79 -3.23
C LEU A 51 -3.28 -11.46 -3.62
N GLY A 52 -4.39 -11.04 -3.01
CA GLY A 52 -5.71 -11.61 -3.34
C GLY A 52 -6.20 -11.37 -4.77
N LEU A 53 -5.65 -10.37 -5.48
CA LEU A 53 -5.91 -10.15 -6.90
C LEU A 53 -5.01 -11.00 -7.79
N ILE A 54 -3.77 -11.24 -7.38
CA ILE A 54 -2.78 -12.02 -8.15
C ILE A 54 -3.04 -13.53 -8.01
N GLU A 55 -3.47 -13.98 -6.83
CA GLU A 55 -3.72 -15.39 -6.50
C GLU A 55 -5.11 -15.89 -6.98
N ARG A 56 -5.88 -15.05 -7.69
CA ARG A 56 -7.23 -15.32 -8.19
C ARG A 56 -7.22 -15.90 -9.61
#